data_AF-Q5D8Z4-F1
#
_entry.id   AF-Q5D8Z4-F1
#
_cell.length_a   1.000
_cell.length_b   1.000
_cell.length_c   1.000
_cell.angle_alpha   90.00
_cell.angle_beta   90.00
_cell.angle_gamma   90.00
#
_symmetry.space_group_name_H-M   'P 1'
#
loop_
_entity.id
_entity.type
_entity.pdbx_description
1 polymer ?
#
loop_
_entity_poly.entity_id
_entity_poly.type
_entity_poly.pdbx_seq_one_letter_code
_entity_poly.pdbx_strand_id
1 'polypeptide(L)'
;MLNLGNNSGCQLSKVSERTLEIWTPELLHVMLNLGNKFVNKILEFNWQLYASEFPRLSLNTPFEQRKAWIEAKWVRFKFARLPLPLEEVSDSLEAVQWIRHLYDSWQQRCVQIRQDFPELISHPLSSSSPSVCASNSPEKKLSRYDIYRYTLLDELINTIKNLHERNKLNIKREPRGQSKFIEQKTAAEHLVCFGAQLGCPLLILSGLTGGASPDATLKVNGNVYYH
;
A
#
# COMPACT_ATOMS: atom_id res chain seq x y z
N MET A 1 28.64 -11.01 -58.43
CA MET A 1 28.82 -9.98 -59.46
C MET A 1 27.71 -8.94 -59.26
N LEU A 2 28.07 -7.73 -58.79
CA LEU A 2 27.40 -6.41 -58.94
C LEU A 2 25.92 -6.28 -58.48
N ASN A 3 25.48 -5.27 -57.72
CA ASN A 3 26.02 -3.95 -57.45
C ASN A 3 25.45 -3.36 -56.15
N LEU A 4 26.26 -2.55 -55.48
CA LEU A 4 25.90 -1.65 -54.38
C LEU A 4 25.12 -0.44 -54.89
N GLY A 5 24.14 0.01 -54.11
CA GLY A 5 23.49 1.32 -54.25
C GLY A 5 23.07 1.84 -52.88
N ASN A 6 23.97 2.57 -52.19
CA ASN A 6 23.63 3.35 -51.00
C ASN A 6 22.95 4.65 -51.42
N ASN A 7 21.77 4.98 -50.87
CA ASN A 7 21.60 6.19 -50.06
C ASN A 7 20.22 6.29 -49.35
N SER A 8 20.28 6.54 -48.04
CA SER A 8 19.36 7.30 -47.15
C SER A 8 17.83 7.22 -47.31
N GLY A 9 17.14 6.78 -46.25
CA GLY A 9 15.73 7.10 -46.01
C GLY A 9 15.08 6.20 -44.96
N CYS A 10 14.65 6.78 -43.83
CA CYS A 10 14.00 6.09 -42.72
C CYS A 10 12.65 5.43 -43.10
N GLN A 11 12.16 4.56 -42.20
CA GLN A 11 10.76 4.11 -42.02
C GLN A 11 10.28 3.03 -43.03
N LEU A 12 9.58 1.94 -42.71
CA LEU A 12 8.86 1.37 -41.56
C LEU A 12 8.98 -0.17 -41.74
N SER A 13 9.01 -1.02 -40.73
CA SER A 13 7.84 -1.40 -39.94
C SER A 13 8.26 -2.25 -38.72
N LYS A 14 8.54 -1.57 -37.61
CA LYS A 14 8.48 -2.18 -36.27
C LYS A 14 7.01 -2.45 -35.96
N VAL A 15 6.55 -3.66 -36.28
CA VAL A 15 5.35 -4.22 -35.66
C VAL A 15 5.76 -4.75 -34.30
N SER A 16 5.82 -3.85 -33.31
CA SER A 16 5.93 -4.22 -31.91
C SER A 16 4.54 -4.65 -31.43
N GLU A 17 4.23 -5.92 -31.64
CA GLU A 17 3.11 -6.56 -30.95
C GLU A 17 3.29 -6.42 -29.44
N ARG A 18 2.18 -6.04 -28.81
CA ARG A 18 2.07 -5.31 -27.54
C ARG A 18 2.12 -6.24 -26.32
N THR A 19 3.07 -7.17 -26.29
CA THR A 19 3.18 -8.17 -25.22
C THR A 19 4.65 -8.44 -24.90
N LEU A 20 4.97 -8.47 -23.61
CA LEU A 20 6.29 -8.64 -22.99
C LEU A 20 7.07 -7.34 -22.72
N GLU A 21 6.56 -6.54 -21.80
CA GLU A 21 7.46 -6.06 -20.75
C GLU A 21 7.76 -7.26 -19.84
N ILE A 22 9.04 -7.57 -19.62
CA ILE A 22 9.47 -8.62 -18.70
C ILE A 22 9.16 -8.11 -17.28
N TRP A 23 8.13 -8.67 -16.65
CA TRP A 23 7.79 -8.35 -15.26
C TRP A 23 8.91 -8.85 -14.33
N THR A 24 9.46 -7.96 -13.51
CA THR A 24 10.46 -8.38 -12.51
C THR A 24 9.79 -9.19 -11.39
N PRO A 25 10.50 -10.12 -10.74
CA PRO A 25 9.96 -10.90 -9.62
C PRO A 25 9.41 -10.02 -8.49
N GLU A 26 10.03 -8.88 -8.23
CA GLU A 26 9.62 -7.92 -7.20
C GLU A 26 8.29 -7.27 -7.56
N LEU A 27 8.11 -6.88 -8.82
CA LEU A 27 6.86 -6.29 -9.31
C LEU A 27 5.72 -7.31 -9.30
N LEU A 28 5.99 -8.56 -9.68
CA LEU A 28 5.04 -9.67 -9.56
C LEU A 28 4.64 -9.91 -8.11
N HIS A 29 5.61 -9.87 -7.19
CA HIS A 29 5.35 -9.98 -5.77
C HIS A 29 4.40 -8.87 -5.31
N VAL A 30 4.66 -7.61 -5.66
CA VAL A 30 3.76 -6.49 -5.33
C VAL A 30 2.36 -6.69 -5.91
N MET A 31 2.25 -7.08 -7.18
CA MET A 31 0.97 -7.28 -7.86
C MET A 31 0.14 -8.39 -7.24
N LEU A 32 0.74 -9.54 -6.91
CA LEU A 32 0.06 -10.67 -6.27
C LEU A 32 -0.46 -10.34 -4.87
N ASN A 33 0.31 -9.53 -4.15
CA ASN A 33 0.11 -9.18 -2.75
C ASN A 33 -0.88 -8.03 -2.53
N LEU A 34 -0.84 -7.00 -3.38
CA LEU A 34 -1.79 -5.89 -3.33
C LEU A 34 -3.08 -6.23 -4.08
N GLY A 35 -2.99 -6.45 -5.40
CA GLY A 35 -4.16 -6.60 -6.25
C GLY A 35 -5.13 -5.39 -6.26
N ASN A 36 -5.98 -5.32 -7.27
CA ASN A 36 -6.87 -4.17 -7.46
C ASN A 36 -7.85 -3.97 -6.30
N LYS A 37 -8.33 -5.06 -5.68
CA LYS A 37 -9.32 -4.99 -4.61
C LYS A 37 -8.80 -4.23 -3.39
N PHE A 38 -7.58 -4.54 -2.94
CA PHE A 38 -7.03 -3.88 -1.74
C PHE A 38 -6.57 -2.46 -2.02
N VAL A 39 -5.98 -2.22 -3.19
CA VAL A 39 -5.63 -0.86 -3.62
C VAL A 39 -6.87 0.03 -3.63
N ASN A 40 -7.99 -0.46 -4.19
CA ASN A 40 -9.23 0.31 -4.25
C ASN A 40 -9.87 0.51 -2.86
N LYS A 41 -9.70 -0.41 -1.89
CA LYS A 41 -10.14 -0.19 -0.50
C LYS A 41 -9.50 1.05 0.13
N ILE A 42 -8.31 1.44 -0.31
CA ILE A 42 -7.60 2.63 0.17
C ILE A 42 -7.90 3.81 -0.75
N LEU A 43 -7.63 3.66 -2.05
CA LEU A 43 -7.66 4.76 -3.02
C LEU A 43 -9.04 5.21 -3.46
N GLU A 44 -10.05 4.36 -3.34
CA GLU A 44 -11.44 4.67 -3.73
C GLU A 44 -12.38 4.68 -2.51
N PHE A 45 -11.83 4.75 -1.29
CA PHE A 45 -12.61 4.63 -0.05
C PHE A 45 -13.74 5.66 0.04
N ASN A 46 -13.43 6.92 -0.29
CA ASN A 46 -14.38 8.04 -0.23
C ASN A 46 -14.98 8.36 -1.60
N TRP A 47 -14.84 7.48 -2.60
CA TRP A 47 -15.25 7.79 -3.97
C TRP A 47 -16.73 8.19 -4.08
N GLN A 48 -17.61 7.56 -3.32
CA GLN A 48 -19.04 7.84 -3.35
C GLN A 48 -19.37 9.30 -3.04
N LEU A 49 -18.57 9.98 -2.22
CA LEU A 49 -18.73 11.42 -1.92
C LEU A 49 -18.50 12.31 -3.15
N TYR A 50 -17.74 11.81 -4.12
CA TYR A 50 -17.37 12.52 -5.35
C TYR A 50 -18.09 11.96 -6.58
N ALA A 51 -19.08 11.08 -6.42
CA ALA A 51 -19.71 10.36 -7.53
C ALA A 51 -20.37 11.29 -8.57
N SER A 52 -20.76 12.51 -8.19
CA SER A 52 -21.33 13.53 -9.07
C SER A 52 -20.28 14.13 -10.03
N GLU A 53 -19.13 14.53 -9.51
CA GLU A 53 -17.99 15.05 -10.29
C GLU A 53 -17.27 13.92 -11.05
N PHE A 54 -17.24 12.76 -10.42
CA PHE A 54 -16.51 11.58 -10.84
C PHE A 54 -17.48 10.39 -10.82
N PRO A 55 -18.24 10.15 -11.92
CA PRO A 55 -19.08 8.96 -12.07
C PRO A 55 -18.29 7.71 -12.50
N ARG A 56 -18.75 6.52 -12.11
CA ARG A 56 -18.03 5.26 -12.34
C ARG A 56 -17.72 5.06 -13.83
N LEU A 57 -16.45 4.77 -14.13
CA LEU A 57 -16.01 4.50 -15.49
C LEU A 57 -16.65 3.21 -16.04
N SER A 58 -17.08 3.27 -17.30
CA SER A 58 -17.52 2.15 -18.12
C SER A 58 -16.65 2.05 -19.38
N LEU A 59 -16.82 0.96 -20.14
CA LEU A 59 -16.06 0.76 -21.38
C LEU A 59 -16.26 1.88 -22.40
N ASN A 60 -17.44 2.50 -22.39
CA ASN A 60 -17.84 3.56 -23.32
C ASN A 60 -17.52 4.97 -22.80
N THR A 61 -16.87 5.09 -21.63
CA THR A 61 -16.55 6.41 -21.07
C THR A 61 -15.56 7.16 -21.96
N PRO A 62 -15.81 8.45 -22.28
CA PRO A 62 -14.90 9.28 -23.06
C PRO A 62 -13.48 9.33 -22.48
N PHE A 63 -12.49 9.51 -23.35
CA PHE A 63 -11.07 9.53 -22.95
C PHE A 63 -10.77 10.60 -21.91
N GLU A 64 -11.23 11.84 -22.11
CA GLU A 64 -10.98 12.94 -21.17
C GLU A 64 -11.50 12.65 -19.76
N GLN A 65 -12.67 12.01 -19.68
CA GLN A 65 -13.26 11.62 -18.40
C GLN A 65 -12.47 10.50 -17.72
N ARG A 66 -11.97 9.51 -18.48
CA ARG A 66 -11.06 8.48 -17.95
C ARG A 66 -9.75 9.09 -17.47
N LYS A 67 -9.17 10.04 -18.21
CA LYS A 67 -7.94 10.73 -17.85
C LYS A 67 -8.13 11.52 -16.54
N ALA A 68 -9.17 12.33 -16.44
CA ALA A 68 -9.50 13.07 -15.22
C ALA A 68 -9.69 12.14 -14.02
N TRP A 69 -10.31 10.98 -14.21
CA TRP A 69 -10.45 9.97 -13.15
C TRP A 69 -9.10 9.45 -12.66
N ILE A 70 -8.25 9.05 -13.60
CA ILE A 70 -6.95 8.44 -13.30
C ILE A 70 -6.08 9.46 -12.58
N GLU A 71 -6.06 10.72 -13.03
CA GLU A 71 -5.34 11.80 -12.35
C GLU A 71 -5.88 12.05 -10.94
N ALA A 72 -7.20 12.10 -10.76
CA ALA A 72 -7.82 12.29 -9.45
C ALA A 72 -7.46 11.15 -8.48
N LYS A 73 -7.47 9.89 -8.96
CA LYS A 73 -7.19 8.71 -8.15
C LYS A 73 -5.70 8.56 -7.80
N TRP A 74 -4.82 8.69 -8.79
CA TRP A 74 -3.42 8.25 -8.67
C TRP A 74 -2.42 9.40 -8.49
N VAL A 75 -2.77 10.60 -8.95
CA VAL A 75 -1.89 11.77 -8.81
C VAL A 75 -2.31 12.60 -7.60
N ARG A 76 -3.62 12.82 -7.43
CA ARG A 76 -4.15 13.69 -6.37
C ARG A 76 -4.67 12.93 -5.14
N PHE A 77 -4.77 11.60 -5.21
CA PHE A 77 -5.36 10.76 -4.17
C PHE A 77 -6.72 11.26 -3.64
N LYS A 78 -7.53 11.87 -4.53
CA LYS A 78 -8.73 12.64 -4.17
C LYS A 78 -9.76 11.82 -3.39
N PHE A 79 -9.84 10.52 -3.65
CA PHE A 79 -10.81 9.61 -3.04
C PHE A 79 -10.22 8.73 -1.93
N ALA A 80 -8.93 8.89 -1.64
CA ALA A 80 -8.23 7.99 -0.74
C ALA A 80 -8.72 8.14 0.71
N ARG A 81 -8.61 7.05 1.49
CA ARG A 81 -8.74 7.11 2.94
C ARG A 81 -7.46 7.70 3.52
N LEU A 82 -7.61 8.78 4.29
CA LEU A 82 -6.49 9.41 4.98
C LEU A 82 -6.23 8.74 6.35
N PRO A 83 -4.96 8.70 6.81
CA PRO A 83 -4.59 8.22 8.13
C PRO A 83 -5.38 8.84 9.29
N LEU A 84 -5.54 10.18 9.27
CA LEU A 84 -6.41 10.90 10.18
C LEU A 84 -7.49 11.62 9.37
N PRO A 85 -8.73 11.65 9.88
CA PRO A 85 -9.77 12.40 9.23
C PRO A 85 -9.50 13.89 9.35
N LEU A 86 -9.70 14.60 8.25
CA LEU A 86 -9.63 16.06 8.24
C LEU A 86 -10.92 16.65 8.84
N GLU A 87 -12.07 16.00 8.73
CA GLU A 87 -13.32 16.52 9.29
C GLU A 87 -13.68 15.79 10.59
N GLU A 88 -14.45 16.42 11.48
CA GLU A 88 -14.87 15.83 12.77
C GLU A 88 -15.75 14.57 12.63
N VAL A 89 -16.02 14.13 11.41
CA VAL A 89 -17.00 13.09 11.07
C VAL A 89 -16.51 11.67 11.44
N SER A 90 -15.19 11.43 11.57
CA SER A 90 -14.65 10.09 11.85
C SER A 90 -13.97 9.98 13.22
N ASP A 91 -14.27 8.88 13.92
CA ASP A 91 -13.76 8.55 15.26
C ASP A 91 -12.37 7.87 15.21
N SER A 92 -11.54 8.07 16.24
CA SER A 92 -10.25 7.41 16.40
C SER A 92 -10.38 5.89 16.41
N LEU A 93 -11.48 5.36 16.95
CA LEU A 93 -11.78 3.93 16.97
C LEU A 93 -11.91 3.37 15.55
N GLU A 94 -12.55 4.11 14.64
CA GLU A 94 -12.74 3.71 13.24
C GLU A 94 -11.40 3.64 12.49
N ALA A 95 -10.51 4.63 12.71
CA ALA A 95 -9.16 4.63 12.15
C ALA A 95 -8.34 3.42 12.62
N VAL A 96 -8.45 3.08 13.90
CA VAL A 96 -7.73 1.95 14.51
C VAL A 96 -8.22 0.61 13.99
N GLN A 97 -9.54 0.43 13.91
CA GLN A 97 -10.14 -0.79 13.37
C GLN A 97 -9.74 -0.99 11.91
N TRP A 98 -9.68 0.09 11.14
CA TRP A 98 -9.23 0.04 9.76
C TRP A 98 -7.76 -0.37 9.63
N ILE A 99 -6.85 0.18 10.44
CA ILE A 99 -5.42 -0.21 10.43
C ILE A 99 -5.26 -1.72 10.74
N ARG A 100 -5.96 -2.22 11.77
CA ARG A 100 -5.98 -3.66 12.09
C ARG A 100 -6.50 -4.47 10.91
N HIS A 101 -7.63 -4.05 10.33
CA HIS A 101 -8.22 -4.75 9.20
C HIS A 101 -7.28 -4.81 7.98
N LEU A 102 -6.55 -3.73 7.67
CA LEU A 102 -5.55 -3.74 6.59
C LEU A 102 -4.46 -4.78 6.85
N TYR A 103 -3.91 -4.78 8.07
CA TYR A 103 -2.84 -5.71 8.44
C TYR A 103 -3.30 -7.16 8.45
N ASP A 104 -4.45 -7.45 9.07
CA ASP A 104 -5.00 -8.81 9.13
C ASP A 104 -5.36 -9.34 7.75
N SER A 105 -5.95 -8.50 6.90
CA SER A 105 -6.28 -8.90 5.53
C SER A 105 -5.02 -9.17 4.70
N TRP A 106 -3.96 -8.38 4.93
CA TRP A 106 -2.65 -8.61 4.33
C TRP A 106 -2.06 -9.96 4.75
N GLN A 107 -2.08 -10.28 6.05
CA GLN A 107 -1.59 -11.56 6.55
C GLN A 107 -2.36 -12.75 5.97
N GLN A 108 -3.68 -12.65 5.90
CA GLN A 108 -4.53 -13.68 5.28
C GLN A 108 -4.17 -13.87 3.81
N ARG A 109 -3.99 -12.78 3.07
CA ARG A 109 -3.59 -12.84 1.66
C ARG A 109 -2.21 -13.49 1.47
N CYS A 110 -1.26 -13.13 2.32
CA CYS A 110 0.05 -13.76 2.38
C CYS A 110 -0.07 -15.29 2.54
N VAL A 111 -0.88 -15.76 3.50
CA VAL A 111 -1.11 -17.20 3.71
C VAL A 111 -1.70 -17.86 2.47
N GLN A 112 -2.73 -17.23 1.88
CA GLN A 112 -3.36 -17.73 0.67
C GLN A 112 -2.37 -17.85 -0.50
N ILE A 113 -1.52 -16.84 -0.73
CA ILE A 113 -0.51 -16.88 -1.79
C ILE A 113 0.48 -18.03 -1.57
N ARG A 114 0.89 -18.32 -0.32
CA ARG A 114 1.78 -19.49 -0.08
C ARG A 114 1.10 -20.82 -0.39
N GLN A 115 -0.22 -20.88 -0.21
CA GLN A 115 -1.02 -22.07 -0.52
C GLN A 115 -1.22 -22.23 -2.03
N ASP A 116 -1.57 -21.14 -2.71
CA ASP A 116 -1.87 -21.13 -4.15
C ASP A 116 -0.59 -21.24 -5.00
N PHE A 117 0.52 -20.69 -4.51
CA PHE A 117 1.79 -20.61 -5.23
C PHE A 117 2.99 -21.00 -4.35
N PRO A 118 3.10 -22.27 -3.93
CA PRO A 118 4.20 -22.73 -3.07
C PRO A 118 5.58 -22.53 -3.72
N GLU A 119 5.65 -22.62 -5.05
CA GLU A 119 6.90 -22.56 -5.83
C GLU A 119 7.51 -21.16 -5.92
N LEU A 120 6.70 -20.11 -5.68
CA LEU A 120 7.17 -18.72 -5.67
C LEU A 120 7.88 -18.33 -4.36
N ILE A 121 7.88 -19.20 -3.35
CA ILE A 121 8.46 -18.93 -2.02
C ILE A 121 9.73 -19.76 -1.77
N SER A 122 9.91 -20.85 -2.50
CA SER A 122 11.11 -21.70 -2.40
C SER A 122 12.25 -21.17 -3.28
N HIS A 123 13.19 -20.44 -2.69
CA HIS A 123 14.56 -20.42 -3.23
C HIS A 123 15.25 -21.76 -2.93
N PRO A 124 16.10 -22.30 -3.84
CA PRO A 124 16.70 -23.60 -3.65
C PRO A 124 17.92 -23.50 -2.73
N LEU A 125 17.84 -24.09 -1.54
CA LEU A 125 19.05 -24.55 -0.86
C LEU A 125 18.84 -25.92 -0.21
N SER A 126 19.70 -26.83 -0.68
CA SER A 126 20.19 -28.03 -0.04
C SER A 126 19.26 -29.25 0.06
N SER A 127 19.50 -30.15 -0.89
CA SER A 127 19.29 -31.58 -0.80
C SER A 127 19.95 -32.20 0.47
N SER A 128 19.14 -32.47 1.49
CA SER A 128 19.30 -33.49 2.55
C SER A 128 18.37 -33.06 3.70
N SER A 129 17.41 -33.80 4.24
CA SER A 129 17.06 -35.21 4.27
C SER A 129 15.65 -35.32 4.94
N PRO A 130 15.06 -36.51 5.16
CA PRO A 130 13.61 -36.73 5.05
C PRO A 130 12.81 -36.64 6.36
N SER A 131 11.49 -36.46 6.19
CA SER A 131 10.37 -37.00 6.99
C SER A 131 10.39 -36.81 8.53
N VAL A 132 9.47 -35.99 9.04
CA VAL A 132 8.69 -36.34 10.25
C VAL A 132 7.24 -35.87 10.08
N CYS A 133 6.32 -36.83 10.05
CA CYS A 133 4.89 -36.61 10.23
C CYS A 133 4.63 -35.87 11.56
N ALA A 134 3.96 -34.72 11.51
CA ALA A 134 3.48 -34.05 12.70
C ALA A 134 1.95 -34.01 12.71
N SER A 135 1.43 -34.83 13.62
CA SER A 135 0.11 -34.94 14.19
C SER A 135 -0.67 -33.63 14.29
N ASN A 136 -1.97 -33.72 13.96
CA ASN A 136 -2.96 -32.66 14.14
C ASN A 136 -3.18 -32.33 15.64
N SER A 137 -2.95 -31.07 16.03
CA SER A 137 -3.54 -30.42 17.22
C SER A 137 -3.63 -28.91 16.99
N PRO A 138 -4.79 -28.24 17.20
CA PRO A 138 -4.99 -26.84 16.82
C PRO A 138 -4.77 -25.89 18.02
N GLU A 139 -3.57 -25.87 18.59
CA GLU A 139 -3.12 -24.72 19.37
C GLU A 139 -1.90 -24.14 18.67
N LYS A 140 -2.16 -23.25 17.70
CA LYS A 140 -1.10 -22.46 17.07
C LYS A 140 -0.52 -21.53 18.13
N LYS A 141 0.49 -21.98 18.86
CA LYS A 141 1.36 -21.09 19.64
C LYS A 141 1.89 -20.04 18.67
N LEU A 142 1.57 -18.77 18.90
CA LEU A 142 2.09 -17.68 18.07
C LEU A 142 3.62 -17.77 18.06
N SER A 143 4.21 -17.70 16.87
CA SER A 143 5.67 -17.64 16.74
C SER A 143 6.18 -16.40 17.46
N ARG A 144 7.40 -16.45 18.02
CA ARG A 144 8.06 -15.24 18.58
C ARG A 144 8.05 -14.08 17.59
N TYR A 145 8.11 -14.41 16.29
CA TYR A 145 8.03 -13.46 15.20
C TYR A 145 6.64 -12.81 15.04
N ASP A 146 5.56 -13.58 15.23
CA ASP A 146 4.20 -13.06 15.19
C ASP A 146 3.93 -12.15 16.40
N ILE A 147 4.42 -12.55 17.58
CA ILE A 147 4.33 -11.72 18.80
C ILE A 147 4.98 -10.36 18.57
N TYR A 148 6.22 -10.34 18.06
CA TYR A 148 6.93 -9.09 17.76
C TYR A 148 6.16 -8.19 16.79
N ARG A 149 5.60 -8.76 15.72
CA ARG A 149 4.81 -8.01 14.74
C ARG A 149 3.54 -7.41 15.35
N TYR A 150 2.83 -8.15 16.19
CA TYR A 150 1.65 -7.61 16.88
C TYR A 150 2.02 -6.51 17.89
N THR A 151 3.17 -6.61 18.56
CA THR A 151 3.65 -5.52 19.43
C THR A 151 3.95 -4.24 18.64
N LEU A 152 4.59 -4.34 17.47
CA LEU A 152 4.81 -3.19 16.58
C LEU A 152 3.49 -2.61 16.06
N LEU A 153 2.53 -3.48 15.70
CA LEU A 153 1.21 -3.03 15.23
C LEU A 153 0.46 -2.27 16.33
N ASP A 154 0.52 -2.75 17.57
CA ASP A 154 -0.11 -2.07 18.71
C ASP A 154 0.59 -0.73 19.02
N GLU A 155 1.91 -0.65 18.88
CA GLU A 155 2.65 0.62 18.98
C GLU A 155 2.21 1.64 17.93
N LEU A 156 2.10 1.21 16.67
CA LEU A 156 1.55 2.04 15.58
C LEU A 156 0.15 2.54 15.93
N ILE A 157 -0.75 1.62 16.32
CA ILE A 157 -2.14 1.93 16.66
C ILE A 157 -2.22 2.95 17.78
N ASN A 158 -1.43 2.78 18.84
CA ASN A 158 -1.41 3.72 19.96
C ASN A 158 -0.87 5.09 19.54
N THR A 159 0.13 5.11 18.67
CA THR A 159 0.67 6.36 18.10
C THR A 159 -0.38 7.11 17.30
N ILE A 160 -1.10 6.43 16.42
CA ILE A 160 -2.18 7.03 15.61
C ILE A 160 -3.33 7.52 16.49
N LYS A 161 -3.76 6.75 17.50
CA LYS A 161 -4.75 7.20 18.49
C LYS A 161 -4.33 8.50 19.16
N ASN A 162 -3.09 8.56 19.65
CA ASN A 162 -2.57 9.73 20.35
C ASN A 162 -2.49 10.96 19.42
N LEU A 163 -2.14 10.78 18.14
CA LEU A 163 -2.16 11.86 17.15
C LEU A 163 -3.59 12.34 16.87
N HIS A 164 -4.56 11.43 16.77
CA HIS A 164 -5.97 11.80 16.59
C HIS A 164 -6.51 12.62 17.77
N GLU A 165 -6.27 12.19 19.01
CA GLU A 165 -6.74 12.93 20.18
C GLU A 165 -6.10 14.33 20.27
N ARG A 166 -4.83 14.46 19.88
CA ARG A 166 -4.17 15.78 19.77
C ARG A 166 -4.83 16.66 18.71
N ASN A 167 -5.15 16.09 17.54
CA ASN A 167 -5.85 16.80 16.48
C ASN A 167 -7.21 17.33 16.95
N LYS A 168 -8.00 16.46 17.57
CA LYS A 168 -9.31 16.79 18.13
C LYS A 168 -9.25 17.90 19.17
N LEU A 169 -8.24 17.91 20.03
CA LEU A 169 -8.03 18.97 21.02
C LEU A 169 -7.58 20.29 20.39
N ASN A 170 -6.77 20.23 19.33
CA ASN A 170 -6.30 21.41 18.59
C ASN A 170 -7.43 22.08 17.79
N ILE A 171 -8.33 21.31 17.19
CA ILE A 171 -9.53 21.83 16.49
C ILE A 171 -10.40 22.69 17.43
N LYS A 172 -10.52 22.30 18.69
CA LYS A 172 -11.30 23.04 19.70
C LYS A 172 -10.65 24.35 20.14
N ARG A 173 -9.37 24.57 19.85
CA ARG A 173 -8.59 25.68 20.43
C ARG A 173 -8.25 26.79 19.44
N GLU A 174 -8.11 26.52 18.14
CA GLU A 174 -7.64 27.52 17.15
C GLU A 174 -8.08 27.21 15.70
N PRO A 175 -8.36 28.22 14.86
CA PRO A 175 -8.72 28.05 13.44
C PRO A 175 -7.49 27.89 12.51
N ARG A 176 -6.32 27.47 13.02
CA ARG A 176 -5.10 27.34 12.20
C ARG A 176 -5.02 25.99 11.51
N GLY A 177 -5.41 25.95 10.23
CA GLY A 177 -5.33 24.75 9.38
C GLY A 177 -3.93 24.12 9.25
N GLN A 178 -2.84 24.85 9.56
CA GLN A 178 -1.47 24.34 9.45
C GLN A 178 -1.15 23.17 10.41
N SER A 179 -1.66 23.20 11.66
CA SER A 179 -1.39 22.14 12.65
C SER A 179 -1.95 20.78 12.21
N LYS A 180 -3.11 20.81 11.56
CA LYS A 180 -3.82 19.65 11.06
C LYS A 180 -3.08 18.94 9.93
N PHE A 181 -2.48 19.70 9.01
CA PHE A 181 -1.65 19.14 7.95
C PHE A 181 -0.38 18.50 8.49
N ILE A 182 0.19 19.06 9.56
CA ILE A 182 1.39 18.49 10.21
C ILE A 182 1.06 17.14 10.84
N GLU A 183 0.02 17.05 11.67
CA GLU A 183 -0.35 15.78 12.33
C GLU A 183 -0.77 14.69 11.34
N GLN A 184 -1.51 15.09 10.29
CA GLN A 184 -1.87 14.19 9.20
C GLN A 184 -0.62 13.65 8.49
N LYS A 185 0.35 14.51 8.19
CA LYS A 185 1.62 14.11 7.58
C LYS A 185 2.42 13.19 8.52
N THR A 186 2.50 13.51 9.80
CA THR A 186 3.19 12.67 10.79
C THR A 186 2.54 11.29 10.89
N ALA A 187 1.20 11.21 10.93
CA ALA A 187 0.48 9.94 10.93
C ALA A 187 0.75 9.13 9.66
N ALA A 188 0.80 9.80 8.50
CA ALA A 188 1.15 9.18 7.23
C ALA A 188 2.57 8.59 7.24
N GLU A 189 3.56 9.32 7.78
CA GLU A 189 4.95 8.85 7.92
C GLU A 189 5.05 7.63 8.84
N HIS A 190 4.32 7.62 9.96
CA HIS A 190 4.24 6.44 10.83
C HIS A 190 3.68 5.21 10.10
N LEU A 191 2.63 5.36 9.29
CA LEU A 191 2.10 4.24 8.51
C LEU A 191 3.12 3.68 7.50
N VAL A 192 3.90 4.55 6.84
CA VAL A 192 4.99 4.10 5.93
C VAL A 192 6.04 3.31 6.71
N CYS A 193 6.53 3.87 7.81
CA CYS A 193 7.66 3.30 8.53
C CYS A 193 7.31 1.99 9.24
N PHE A 194 6.21 1.98 10.02
CA PHE A 194 5.73 0.74 10.64
C PHE A 194 5.26 -0.25 9.58
N GLY A 195 4.65 0.21 8.49
CA GLY A 195 4.29 -0.64 7.35
C GLY A 195 5.51 -1.34 6.75
N ALA A 196 6.63 -0.66 6.59
CA ALA A 196 7.89 -1.23 6.13
C ALA A 196 8.44 -2.27 7.14
N GLN A 197 8.48 -1.95 8.43
CA GLN A 197 8.93 -2.88 9.48
C GLN A 197 8.05 -4.13 9.59
N LEU A 198 6.75 -3.98 9.39
CA LEU A 198 5.78 -5.07 9.38
C LEU A 198 5.80 -5.87 8.06
N GLY A 199 6.42 -5.34 7.01
CA GLY A 199 6.33 -5.88 5.65
C GLY A 199 4.90 -5.84 5.09
N CYS A 200 4.13 -4.81 5.43
CA CYS A 200 2.72 -4.64 5.04
C CYS A 200 2.55 -3.55 3.98
N PRO A 201 2.44 -3.91 2.68
CA PRO A 201 2.36 -2.93 1.60
C PRO A 201 1.08 -2.09 1.64
N LEU A 202 0.02 -2.58 2.29
CA LEU A 202 -1.23 -1.81 2.47
C LEU A 202 -1.07 -0.63 3.42
N LEU A 203 -0.29 -0.81 4.50
CA LEU A 203 0.01 0.29 5.43
C LEU A 203 0.94 1.31 4.77
N ILE A 204 1.94 0.84 4.02
CA ILE A 204 2.83 1.72 3.25
C ILE A 204 2.03 2.54 2.23
N LEU A 205 1.21 1.89 1.41
CA LEU A 205 0.37 2.57 0.42
C LEU A 205 -0.54 3.60 1.08
N SER A 206 -1.16 3.23 2.21
CA SER A 206 -2.00 4.16 2.97
C SER A 206 -1.22 5.40 3.44
N GLY A 207 0.00 5.24 3.94
CA GLY A 207 0.86 6.35 4.35
C GLY A 207 1.23 7.25 3.16
N LEU A 208 1.64 6.67 2.03
CA LEU A 208 1.97 7.42 0.81
C LEU A 208 0.78 8.26 0.32
N THR A 209 -0.42 7.69 0.33
CA THR A 209 -1.65 8.41 -0.06
C THR A 209 -2.01 9.54 0.91
N GLY A 210 -1.53 9.44 2.16
CA GLY A 210 -1.65 10.47 3.18
C GLY A 210 -0.63 11.61 3.06
N GLY A 211 0.26 11.57 2.05
CA GLY A 211 1.27 12.59 1.79
C GLY A 211 2.64 12.33 2.43
N ALA A 212 2.90 11.11 2.90
CA ALA A 212 4.23 10.72 3.37
C ALA A 212 5.23 10.58 2.21
N SER A 213 6.50 10.87 2.50
CA SER A 213 7.61 10.54 1.59
C SER A 213 7.88 9.03 1.59
N PRO A 214 8.25 8.42 0.46
CA PRO A 214 8.78 7.04 0.47
C PRO A 214 10.04 6.90 1.33
N ASP A 215 10.83 7.97 1.44
CA ASP A 215 12.07 8.03 2.25
C ASP A 215 11.79 8.50 3.69
N ALA A 216 10.55 8.36 4.18
CA ALA A 216 10.21 8.76 5.53
C ALA A 216 11.03 7.95 6.56
N THR A 217 11.75 8.65 7.43
CA THR A 217 12.49 8.04 8.54
C THR A 217 11.83 8.41 9.87
N LEU A 218 11.55 7.42 10.71
CA LEU A 218 11.13 7.67 12.09
C LEU A 218 12.28 8.28 12.88
N LYS A 219 12.16 9.55 13.28
CA LYS A 219 13.00 10.10 14.35
C LYS A 219 12.43 9.66 15.70
N VAL A 220 12.69 8.40 16.08
CA VAL A 220 12.46 7.95 17.44
C VAL A 220 13.77 8.11 18.21
N ASN A 221 13.81 9.08 19.13
CA ASN A 221 14.87 9.27 20.13
C ASN A 221 16.32 9.18 19.60
N GLY A 222 16.69 10.08 18.67
CA GLY A 222 18.11 10.36 18.36
C GLY A 222 18.90 9.27 17.62
N ASN A 223 18.33 8.08 17.40
CA ASN A 223 18.98 7.03 16.61
C ASN A 223 18.23 6.84 15.28
N VAL A 224 18.93 7.18 14.20
CA VAL A 224 18.50 6.91 12.83
C VAL A 224 18.76 5.43 12.55
N TYR A 225 17.70 4.65 12.36
CA TYR A 225 17.83 3.32 11.76
C TYR A 225 17.74 3.47 10.25
N TYR A 226 18.83 3.13 9.57
CA TYR A 226 18.88 3.04 8.12
C TYR A 226 18.18 1.75 7.65
N HIS A 227 17.57 1.82 6.47
CA HIS A 227 16.91 0.72 5.77
C HIS A 227 17.79 -0.53 5.64
#